data_AF-A0A2D5PGV7-F1
#
_entry.id   AF-A0A2D5PGV7-F1
#
_cell.length_a   1.000
_cell.length_b   1.000
_cell.length_c   1.000
_cell.angle_alpha   90.00
_cell.angle_beta   90.00
_cell.angle_gamma   90.00
#
_symmetry.space_group_name_H-M   'P 1'
#
loop_
_entity.id
_entity.type
_entity.pdbx_description
1 polymer ?
#
loop_
_entity_poly.entity_id
_entity_poly.type
_entity_poly.pdbx_seq_one_letter_code
_entity_poly.pdbx_strand_id
1 'polypeptide(L)'
;MEEKCGLVTKLKDKERKTLSSRKQLIAMEVDIRMTDLKDKEQEVARLHEEVERLEDEIHRISNKLNNEGFVSRVPAAMIEKEQKKRAICQKKQARLKEQLQAIEA
;
A
#
# COMPACT_ATOMS: atom_id res chain seq x y z
N MET A 1 -12.96 36.22 -43.11
CA MET A 1 -14.24 35.52 -42.90
C MET A 1 -14.51 34.72 -44.15
N GLU A 2 -15.07 33.52 -43.96
CA GLU A 2 -15.59 32.58 -44.98
C GLU A 2 -14.53 31.88 -45.86
N GLU A 3 -14.68 30.62 -46.26
CA GLU A 3 -15.35 29.43 -45.75
C GLU A 3 -14.84 28.27 -46.64
N LYS A 4 -14.72 27.07 -46.06
CA LYS A 4 -14.82 25.73 -46.66
C LYS A 4 -14.31 25.46 -48.09
N CYS A 5 -13.31 24.57 -48.15
CA CYS A 5 -13.18 23.48 -49.14
C CYS A 5 -12.13 22.50 -48.57
N GLY A 6 -12.23 21.19 -48.51
CA GLY A 6 -13.20 20.22 -48.99
C GLY A 6 -12.57 18.84 -48.77
N LEU A 7 -13.41 17.91 -48.32
CA LEU A 7 -13.39 16.47 -48.57
C LEU A 7 -12.10 15.62 -48.41
N VAL A 8 -12.26 14.66 -47.49
CA VAL A 8 -12.06 13.21 -47.67
C VAL A 8 -10.62 12.69 -47.75
N THR A 9 -10.25 11.89 -46.76
CA THR A 9 -9.88 10.49 -47.02
C THR A 9 -10.27 9.61 -45.83
N LYS A 10 -10.98 8.53 -46.16
CA LYS A 10 -11.36 7.45 -45.24
C LYS A 10 -10.13 6.60 -44.96
N LEU A 11 -9.89 6.22 -43.71
CA LEU A 11 -9.15 5.01 -43.39
C LEU A 11 -10.01 4.15 -42.44
N LYS A 12 -10.72 3.21 -43.06
CA LYS A 12 -11.14 1.99 -42.38
C LYS A 12 -9.92 1.07 -42.41
N ASP A 13 -9.29 0.85 -41.26
CA ASP A 13 -8.50 -0.36 -41.07
C ASP A 13 -9.17 -1.23 -40.01
N LYS A 14 -9.89 -2.19 -40.57
CA LYS A 14 -10.40 -3.38 -39.93
C LYS A 14 -9.19 -4.21 -39.49
N GLU A 15 -9.28 -4.79 -38.29
CA GLU A 15 -8.45 -5.90 -37.79
C GLU A 15 -7.06 -5.57 -37.21
N ARG A 16 -7.04 -5.07 -35.96
CA ARG A 16 -6.11 -5.65 -34.97
C ARG A 16 -6.85 -6.74 -34.19
N LYS A 17 -6.82 -7.93 -34.78
CA LYS A 17 -7.11 -9.20 -34.14
C LYS A 17 -6.40 -9.31 -32.78
N THR A 18 -7.16 -9.71 -31.77
CA THR A 18 -6.77 -10.63 -30.70
C THR A 18 -5.45 -10.35 -30.01
N LEU A 19 -5.39 -9.34 -29.14
CA LEU A 19 -4.45 -9.36 -28.03
C LEU A 19 -5.13 -8.90 -26.75
N SER A 20 -5.54 -9.91 -25.98
CA SER A 20 -5.49 -9.90 -24.53
C SER A 20 -6.49 -9.02 -23.79
N SER A 21 -7.79 -9.30 -23.94
CA SER A 21 -8.82 -9.07 -22.91
C SER A 21 -8.58 -9.87 -21.61
N ARG A 22 -7.33 -10.23 -21.30
CA ARG A 22 -6.88 -11.01 -20.12
C ARG A 22 -5.68 -10.40 -19.40
N LYS A 23 -5.20 -9.21 -19.79
CA LYS A 23 -4.16 -8.45 -19.08
C LYS A 23 -4.57 -7.01 -18.78
N GLN A 24 -5.86 -6.77 -18.63
CA GLN A 24 -6.41 -5.52 -18.11
C GLN A 24 -7.27 -5.84 -16.90
N LEU A 25 -6.61 -6.23 -15.81
CA LEU A 25 -7.09 -6.33 -14.44
C LEU A 25 -5.87 -6.87 -13.69
N ILE A 26 -5.44 -6.21 -12.61
CA ILE A 26 -4.15 -6.40 -11.92
C ILE A 26 -3.01 -5.58 -12.55
N ALA A 27 -3.15 -4.27 -12.45
CA ALA A 27 -2.42 -3.56 -11.42
C ALA A 27 -3.28 -2.35 -11.08
N MET A 28 -3.83 -2.33 -9.86
CA MET A 28 -4.26 -1.08 -9.26
C MET A 28 -2.97 -0.28 -9.09
N GLU A 29 -2.58 0.43 -10.16
CA GLU A 29 -1.67 1.55 -10.07
C GLU A 29 -2.31 2.48 -9.05
N VAL A 30 -1.80 2.44 -7.82
CA VAL A 30 -2.00 3.48 -6.82
C VAL A 30 -1.29 4.70 -7.39
N ASP A 31 -1.94 5.32 -8.36
CA ASP A 31 -1.58 6.59 -8.93
C ASP A 31 -2.42 7.62 -8.16
N ILE A 32 -2.12 7.77 -6.86
CA ILE A 32 -2.50 8.99 -6.13
C ILE A 32 -1.53 10.05 -6.64
N ARG A 33 -1.74 10.51 -7.88
CA ARG A 33 -1.22 11.80 -8.30
C ARG A 33 -1.84 12.80 -7.35
N MET A 34 -0.99 13.63 -6.78
CA MET A 34 -1.30 14.64 -5.77
C MET A 34 -2.25 15.72 -6.31
N THR A 35 -3.50 15.38 -6.61
CA THR A 35 -4.49 16.29 -7.19
C THR A 35 -5.77 16.39 -6.37
N ASP A 36 -5.70 16.20 -5.06
CA ASP A 36 -6.75 16.67 -4.15
C ASP A 36 -6.14 16.96 -2.78
N LEU A 37 -6.03 18.25 -2.40
CA LEU A 37 -5.57 18.67 -1.08
C LEU A 37 -6.44 18.08 0.06
N LYS A 38 -7.67 17.67 -0.26
CA LYS A 38 -8.59 16.97 0.65
C LYS A 38 -8.25 15.51 0.90
N ASP A 39 -7.61 14.81 -0.04
CA ASP A 39 -7.24 13.41 0.12
C ASP A 39 -5.98 13.23 1.00
N LYS A 40 -5.16 14.28 1.15
CA LYS A 40 -3.97 14.23 2.02
C LYS A 40 -4.33 13.97 3.48
N GLU A 41 -5.26 14.74 4.03
CA GLU A 41 -5.68 14.60 5.44
C GLU A 41 -6.35 13.22 5.69
N GLN A 42 -7.15 12.76 4.73
CA GLN A 42 -7.81 11.45 4.83
C GLN A 42 -6.82 10.29 4.71
N GLU A 43 -5.83 10.39 3.81
CA GLU A 43 -4.77 9.39 3.68
C GLU A 43 -3.84 9.38 4.90
N VAL A 44 -3.50 10.55 5.46
CA VAL A 44 -2.75 10.66 6.72
C VAL A 44 -3.53 9.99 7.87
N ALA A 45 -4.84 10.26 8.00
CA ALA A 45 -5.67 9.61 9.01
C ALA A 45 -5.69 8.08 8.86
N ARG A 46 -5.85 7.56 7.63
CA ARG A 46 -5.83 6.12 7.35
C ARG A 46 -4.48 5.49 7.68
N LEU A 47 -3.38 6.15 7.31
CA LEU A 47 -2.03 5.68 7.60
C LEU A 47 -1.75 5.68 9.11
N HIS A 48 -2.25 6.68 9.84
CA HIS A 48 -2.18 6.71 11.31
C HIS A 48 -2.94 5.55 11.96
N GLU A 49 -4.17 5.26 11.53
CA GLU A 49 -4.95 4.11 12.03
C GLU A 49 -4.22 2.78 11.78
N GLU A 50 -3.61 2.62 10.60
CA GLU A 50 -2.85 1.41 10.28
C GLU A 50 -1.55 1.31 11.12
N VAL A 51 -0.87 2.43 11.36
CA VAL A 51 0.29 2.51 12.25
C VAL A 51 -0.10 2.11 13.67
N GLU A 52 -1.20 2.62 14.20
CA GLU A 52 -1.73 2.32 15.53
C GLU A 52 -2.08 0.84 15.67
N ARG A 53 -2.74 0.26 14.66
CA ARG A 53 -3.04 -1.19 14.63
C ARG A 53 -1.78 -2.06 14.70
N LEU A 54 -0.73 -1.67 13.97
CA LEU A 54 0.55 -2.38 14.02
C LEU A 54 1.25 -2.17 15.36
N GLU A 55 1.13 -0.98 15.95
CA GLU A 55 1.65 -0.63 17.27
C GLU A 55 1.04 -1.53 18.36
N ASP A 56 -0.28 -1.70 18.32
CA ASP A 56 -1.03 -2.60 19.20
C ASP A 56 -0.61 -4.07 19.04
N GLU A 57 -0.42 -4.55 17.81
CA GLU A 57 0.05 -5.91 17.57
C GLU A 57 1.47 -6.10 18.12
N ILE A 58 2.37 -5.15 17.88
CA ILE A 58 3.73 -5.14 18.44
C ILE A 58 3.70 -5.12 19.97
N HIS A 59 2.80 -4.33 20.58
CA HIS A 59 2.65 -4.24 22.02
C HIS A 59 2.19 -5.57 22.62
N ARG A 60 1.17 -6.21 22.03
CA ARG A 60 0.69 -7.54 22.45
C ARG A 60 1.78 -8.59 22.36
N ILE A 61 2.55 -8.60 21.27
CA ILE A 61 3.68 -9.50 21.09
C ILE A 61 4.78 -9.22 22.14
N SER A 62 5.11 -7.95 22.35
CA SER A 62 6.14 -7.56 23.32
C SER A 62 5.75 -7.92 24.75
N ASN A 63 4.48 -7.78 25.13
CA ASN A 63 3.98 -8.19 26.44
C ASN A 63 4.09 -9.71 26.65
N LYS A 64 3.83 -10.52 25.61
CA LYS A 64 4.05 -11.97 25.67
C LYS A 64 5.52 -12.32 25.85
N LEU A 65 6.41 -11.62 25.13
CA LEU A 65 7.86 -11.83 25.21
C LEU A 65 8.50 -11.31 26.50
N ASN A 66 7.88 -10.31 27.15
CA ASN A 66 8.37 -9.75 28.41
C ASN A 66 7.93 -10.57 29.64
N ASN A 67 6.92 -11.43 29.48
CA ASN A 67 6.52 -12.34 30.55
C ASN A 67 7.54 -13.49 30.65
N GLU A 68 8.42 -13.41 31.64
CA GLU A 68 9.44 -14.43 31.92
C GLU A 68 8.83 -15.84 32.06
N GLY A 69 7.60 -15.94 32.59
CA GLY A 69 6.87 -17.18 32.68
C GLY A 69 6.48 -17.79 31.33
N PHE A 70 6.34 -16.97 30.28
CA PHE A 70 6.13 -17.42 28.90
C PHE A 70 7.45 -17.82 28.26
N VAL A 71 8.50 -17.02 28.42
CA VAL A 71 9.85 -17.29 27.88
C VAL A 71 10.44 -18.57 28.46
N SER A 72 10.20 -18.86 29.74
CA SER A 72 10.70 -20.08 30.39
C SER A 72 9.90 -21.34 30.05
N ARG A 73 8.65 -21.22 29.61
CA ARG A 73 7.76 -22.36 29.31
C ARG A 73 7.68 -22.71 27.83
N VAL A 74 7.97 -21.74 26.97
CA VAL A 74 7.81 -21.88 25.51
C VAL A 74 9.16 -22.19 24.89
N PRO A 75 9.24 -23.13 23.92
CA PRO A 75 10.49 -23.45 23.24
C PRO A 75 11.12 -22.23 22.55
N ALA A 76 12.46 -22.15 22.56
CA ALA A 76 13.22 -21.07 21.93
C ALA A 76 12.84 -20.80 20.46
N ALA A 77 12.53 -21.86 19.69
CA ALA A 77 12.09 -21.73 18.30
C ALA A 77 10.78 -20.94 18.13
N MET A 78 9.83 -21.05 19.07
CA MET A 78 8.60 -20.26 19.04
C MET A 78 8.84 -18.81 19.48
N ILE A 79 9.75 -18.60 20.44
CA ILE A 79 10.16 -17.26 20.89
C ILE A 79 10.83 -16.50 19.74
N GLU A 80 11.75 -17.14 19.03
CA GLU A 80 12.38 -16.55 17.84
C GLU A 80 11.36 -16.23 16.74
N LYS A 81 10.38 -17.11 16.52
CA LYS A 81 9.32 -16.87 15.53
C LYS A 81 8.49 -15.63 15.90
N GLU A 82 8.17 -15.48 17.18
CA GLU A 82 7.41 -14.34 17.69
C GLU A 82 8.25 -13.04 17.65
N GLN A 83 9.55 -13.11 17.98
CA GLN A 83 10.48 -11.98 17.83
C GLN A 83 10.64 -11.55 16.37
N LYS A 84 10.75 -12.51 15.43
CA LYS A 84 10.77 -12.25 13.99
C LYS A 84 9.47 -11.58 13.54
N LYS A 85 8.32 -12.06 14.03
CA LYS A 85 7.02 -11.44 13.74
C LYS A 85 6.98 -9.99 14.23
N ARG A 86 7.45 -9.72 15.45
CA ARG A 86 7.60 -8.37 16.00
C ARG A 86 8.46 -7.49 15.09
N ALA A 87 9.62 -7.97 14.67
CA ALA A 87 10.54 -7.22 13.81
C ALA A 87 9.92 -6.89 12.44
N ILE A 88 9.16 -7.82 11.85
CA ILE A 88 8.44 -7.58 10.59
C ILE A 88 7.38 -6.49 10.76
N CYS A 89 6.60 -6.54 11.84
CA CYS A 89 5.60 -5.50 12.13
C CYS A 89 6.26 -4.14 12.37
N GLN A 90 7.37 -4.10 13.12
CA GLN A 90 8.15 -2.87 13.34
C GLN A 90 8.68 -2.27 12.02
N LYS A 91 9.20 -3.11 11.11
CA LYS A 91 9.66 -2.65 9.80
C LYS A 91 8.53 -2.09 8.95
N LYS A 92 7.35 -2.73 8.96
CA LYS A 92 6.16 -2.21 8.28
C LYS A 92 5.73 -0.87 8.86
N GLN A 93 5.68 -0.76 10.17
CA GLN A 93 5.34 0.48 10.86
C GLN A 93 6.31 1.61 10.50
N ALA A 94 7.62 1.35 10.51
CA ALA A 94 8.63 2.32 10.14
C ALA A 94 8.40 2.84 8.70
N ARG A 95 8.12 1.95 7.76
CA ARG A 95 7.80 2.34 6.38
C ARG A 95 6.55 3.22 6.28
N LEU A 96 5.49 2.91 7.03
CA LEU A 96 4.29 3.74 7.05
C LEU A 96 4.55 5.12 7.67
N LYS A 97 5.38 5.19 8.72
CA LYS A 97 5.81 6.46 9.33
C LYS A 97 6.66 7.30 8.37
N GLU A 98 7.55 6.68 7.59
CA GLU A 98 8.29 7.36 6.51
C GLU A 98 7.35 7.91 5.43
N GLN A 99 6.31 7.14 5.04
CA GLN A 99 5.30 7.61 4.10
C GLN A 99 4.47 8.78 4.65
N LEU A 100 4.08 8.72 5.92
CA LEU A 100 3.42 9.83 6.62
C LEU A 100 4.29 11.10 6.58
N GLN A 101 5.56 10.99 6.97
CA GLN A 101 6.49 12.13 6.93
C GLN A 101 6.66 12.70 5.52
N ALA A 102 6.68 11.86 4.49
CA ALA A 102 6.78 12.31 3.10
C ALA A 102 5.51 13.02 2.58
N ILE A 103 4.34 12.75 3.17
CA ILE A 103 3.07 13.40 2.82
C ILE A 103 2.89 14.71 3.60
N GLU A 104 3.38 14.76 4.84
CA GLU A 104 3.34 15.93 5.73
C GLU A 104 4.41 16.99 5.39
N ALA A 105 5.52 16.60 4.74
CA ALA A 105 6.59 17.49 4.28
C ALA A 105 6.21 18.31 3.03
#